data_AF-A0A925WGR3-F1
#
_entry.id   AF-A0A925WGR3-F1
#
_cell.length_a   1.000
_cell.length_b   1.000
_cell.length_c   1.000
_cell.angle_alpha   90.00
_cell.angle_beta   90.00
_cell.angle_gamma   90.00
#
_symmetry.space_group_name_H-M   'P 1'
#
loop_
_entity.id
_entity.type
_entity.pdbx_description
1 polymer ?
#
loop_
_entity_poly.entity_id
_entity_poly.type
_entity_poly.pdbx_seq_one_letter_code
_entity_poly.pdbx_strand_id
1 'polypeptide(L)'
;MTPWERYFLIGRRAGCPKDQMQRFERADAIFQQRQLVASAAARLCDAPNGPTAIGYGGARGGGKSHWLLGQMGVDDCQRVPGLKCLLLRKVGKANLEHFEDLRRKLFTKLGHEFSAFRGILTFNNGSRIIAGHFQNEKDIDAYLGLEYDVIGIEEATTLTARKYQDITTCCRTSKPNWRPRIYSTTNPGGVGHAWYRQKFIVPFQRGQETET
;
A
#
# COMPACT_ATOMS: atom_id res chain seq x y z
N MET A 1 -30.20 4.03 -10.19
CA MET A 1 -28.75 4.05 -9.96
C MET A 1 -28.28 2.63 -9.68
N THR A 2 -27.44 2.05 -10.54
CA THR A 2 -26.88 0.70 -10.37
C THR A 2 -25.92 0.66 -9.17
N PRO A 3 -25.57 -0.53 -8.63
CA PRO A 3 -24.56 -0.65 -7.59
C PRO A 3 -23.22 0.01 -7.95
N TRP A 4 -22.78 -0.15 -9.20
CA TRP A 4 -21.56 0.47 -9.70
C TRP A 4 -21.67 1.99 -9.85
N GLU A 5 -22.79 2.53 -10.34
CA GLU A 5 -22.99 3.98 -10.38
C GLU A 5 -22.93 4.61 -8.97
N ARG A 6 -23.51 3.94 -7.97
CA ARG A 6 -23.43 4.36 -6.57
C ARG A 6 -21.99 4.31 -6.06
N TYR A 7 -21.27 3.24 -6.37
CA TYR A 7 -19.86 3.07 -5.99
C TYR A 7 -18.96 4.15 -6.62
N PHE A 8 -19.12 4.44 -7.90
CA PHE A 8 -18.40 5.52 -8.59
C PHE A 8 -18.70 6.89 -7.98
N LEU A 9 -19.95 7.15 -7.58
CA LEU A 9 -20.30 8.40 -6.89
C LEU A 9 -19.57 8.52 -5.54
N ILE A 10 -19.48 7.43 -4.76
CA ILE A 10 -18.72 7.41 -3.50
C ILE A 10 -17.23 7.64 -3.76
N GLY A 11 -16.64 6.95 -4.75
CA GLY A 11 -15.24 7.13 -5.13
C GLY A 11 -14.93 8.56 -5.57
N ARG A 12 -15.80 9.16 -6.40
CA ARG A 12 -15.66 10.56 -6.81
C ARG A 12 -15.70 11.51 -5.61
N ARG A 13 -16.60 11.29 -4.66
CA ARG A 13 -16.68 12.08 -3.41
C ARG A 13 -15.44 11.90 -2.52
N ALA A 14 -14.81 10.72 -2.57
CA ALA A 14 -13.56 10.44 -1.86
C ALA A 14 -12.33 11.05 -2.57
N GLY A 15 -12.48 11.56 -3.81
CA GLY A 15 -11.39 12.11 -4.61
C GLY A 15 -10.69 11.10 -5.53
N CYS A 16 -11.21 9.88 -5.67
CA CYS A 16 -10.63 8.88 -6.57
C CYS A 16 -10.76 9.33 -8.03
N PRO A 17 -9.66 9.31 -8.81
CA PRO A 17 -9.73 9.49 -10.26
C PRO A 17 -10.62 8.44 -10.94
N LYS A 18 -11.24 8.81 -12.06
CA LYS A 18 -12.15 7.92 -12.81
C LYS A 18 -11.45 6.62 -13.24
N ASP A 19 -10.21 6.71 -13.69
CA ASP A 19 -9.43 5.53 -14.13
C ASP A 19 -9.11 4.59 -12.96
N GLN A 20 -8.89 5.12 -11.75
CA GLN A 20 -8.71 4.31 -10.55
C GLN A 20 -9.99 3.51 -10.23
N MET A 21 -11.16 4.17 -10.28
CA MET A 21 -12.45 3.48 -10.06
C MET A 21 -12.73 2.41 -11.12
N GLN A 22 -12.38 2.67 -12.38
CA GLN A 22 -12.50 1.69 -13.46
C GLN A 22 -11.61 0.46 -13.25
N ARG A 23 -10.41 0.60 -12.66
CA ARG A 23 -9.56 -0.55 -12.32
C ARG A 23 -10.17 -1.38 -11.21
N PHE A 24 -10.71 -0.73 -10.16
CA PHE A 24 -11.42 -1.41 -9.09
C PHE A 24 -12.62 -2.21 -9.62
N GLU A 25 -13.38 -1.62 -10.54
CA GLU A 25 -14.49 -2.30 -11.22
C GLU A 25 -14.04 -3.50 -12.05
N ARG A 26 -13.03 -3.33 -12.92
CA ARG A 26 -12.50 -4.43 -13.75
C ARG A 26 -11.94 -5.59 -12.94
N ALA A 27 -11.37 -5.28 -11.78
CA ALA A 27 -10.84 -6.29 -10.86
C ALA A 27 -11.92 -6.92 -9.97
N ASP A 28 -13.15 -6.41 -9.99
CA ASP A 28 -14.23 -6.73 -9.05
C ASP A 28 -13.81 -6.52 -7.59
N ALA A 29 -12.98 -5.49 -7.35
CA ALA A 29 -12.44 -5.15 -6.04
C ALA A 29 -13.22 -3.97 -5.44
N ILE A 30 -14.03 -4.26 -4.42
CA ILE A 30 -14.86 -3.27 -3.72
C ILE A 30 -14.17 -2.76 -2.47
N PHE A 31 -13.91 -1.45 -2.43
CA PHE A 31 -13.33 -0.75 -1.29
C PHE A 31 -14.40 0.05 -0.53
N GLN A 32 -14.35 -0.01 0.80
CA GLN A 32 -15.15 0.85 1.66
C GLN A 32 -14.77 2.32 1.48
N GLN A 33 -15.66 3.23 1.84
CA GLN A 33 -15.43 4.68 1.67
C GLN A 33 -14.10 5.16 2.27
N ARG A 34 -13.69 4.67 3.45
CA ARG A 34 -12.41 5.04 4.06
C ARG A 34 -11.20 4.52 3.27
N GLN A 35 -11.31 3.34 2.67
CA GLN A 35 -10.28 2.78 1.80
C GLN A 35 -10.19 3.57 0.49
N LEU A 36 -11.32 4.04 -0.05
CA LEU A 36 -11.35 4.93 -1.21
C LEU A 36 -10.68 6.28 -0.92
N VAL A 37 -10.89 6.88 0.25
CA VAL A 37 -10.16 8.10 0.66
C VAL A 37 -8.64 7.85 0.69
N ALA A 38 -8.21 6.71 1.22
CA ALA A 38 -6.80 6.34 1.23
C ALA A 38 -6.25 6.08 -0.20
N SER A 39 -7.05 5.47 -1.09
CA SER A 39 -6.70 5.27 -2.50
C SER A 39 -6.64 6.58 -3.28
N ALA A 40 -7.51 7.54 -3.00
CA ALA A 40 -7.42 8.89 -3.56
C ALA A 40 -6.14 9.58 -3.10
N ALA A 41 -5.80 9.49 -1.81
CA ALA A 41 -4.54 10.02 -1.27
C ALA A 41 -3.31 9.37 -1.93
N ALA A 42 -3.34 8.06 -2.21
CA ALA A 42 -2.29 7.36 -2.96
C ALA A 42 -2.07 7.92 -4.37
N ARG A 43 -3.11 8.49 -5.01
CA ARG A 43 -2.98 9.14 -6.32
C ARG A 43 -2.38 10.52 -6.26
N LEU A 44 -2.35 11.17 -5.10
CA LEU A 44 -1.59 12.41 -4.93
C LEU A 44 -0.09 12.19 -5.18
N CYS A 45 0.42 10.96 -4.96
CA CYS A 45 1.81 10.61 -5.25
C CYS A 45 2.19 10.71 -6.73
N ASP A 46 1.23 10.82 -7.65
CA ASP A 46 1.49 10.99 -9.08
C ASP A 46 1.96 12.40 -9.44
N ALA A 47 1.60 13.40 -8.63
CA ALA A 47 2.02 14.78 -8.88
C ALA A 47 3.52 14.96 -8.57
N PRO A 48 4.25 15.80 -9.34
CA PRO A 48 5.67 16.06 -9.08
C PRO A 48 5.95 16.55 -7.65
N ASN A 49 5.07 17.41 -7.12
CA ASN A 49 5.08 17.95 -5.76
C ASN A 49 4.18 17.17 -4.80
N GLY A 50 3.71 15.99 -5.19
CA GLY A 50 2.85 15.15 -4.36
C GLY A 50 3.62 14.50 -3.20
N PRO A 51 2.93 13.92 -2.22
CA PRO A 51 3.58 13.16 -1.15
C PRO A 51 4.30 11.93 -1.72
N THR A 52 5.36 11.47 -1.05
CA THR A 52 6.02 10.18 -1.36
C THR A 52 5.62 9.07 -0.41
N ALA A 53 4.87 9.39 0.66
CA ALA A 53 4.40 8.41 1.63
C ALA A 53 2.96 8.71 2.05
N ILE A 54 2.11 7.67 2.08
CA ILE A 54 0.72 7.76 2.53
C ILE A 54 0.50 6.82 3.72
N GLY A 55 -0.01 7.37 4.82
CA GLY A 55 -0.34 6.63 6.02
C GLY A 55 -1.85 6.37 6.14
N TYR A 56 -2.25 5.11 6.27
CA TYR A 56 -3.62 4.72 6.59
C TYR A 56 -3.74 4.20 8.03
N GLY A 57 -4.20 5.07 8.92
CA GLY A 57 -4.47 4.76 10.32
C GLY A 57 -5.97 4.61 10.66
N GLY A 58 -6.25 4.29 11.91
CA GLY A 58 -7.61 4.22 12.48
C GLY A 58 -7.88 2.93 13.24
N ALA A 59 -9.10 2.79 13.77
CA ALA A 59 -9.52 1.65 14.59
C ALA A 59 -9.42 0.28 13.87
N ARG A 60 -9.51 -0.80 14.66
CA ARG A 60 -9.60 -2.18 14.15
C ARG A 60 -10.83 -2.33 13.23
N GLY A 61 -10.73 -3.23 12.25
CA GLY A 61 -11.82 -3.52 11.30
C GLY A 61 -11.93 -2.56 10.10
N GLY A 62 -11.08 -1.53 10.00
CA GLY A 62 -11.12 -0.56 8.89
C GLY A 62 -10.59 -1.03 7.53
N GLY A 63 -10.34 -2.33 7.32
CA GLY A 63 -9.90 -2.84 6.02
C GLY A 63 -8.50 -2.39 5.56
N LYS A 64 -7.60 -2.03 6.50
CA LYS A 64 -6.28 -1.46 6.19
C LYS A 64 -5.39 -2.38 5.34
N SER A 65 -5.26 -3.65 5.72
CA SER A 65 -4.44 -4.64 4.99
C SER A 65 -5.03 -4.95 3.60
N HIS A 66 -6.37 -4.99 3.50
CA HIS A 66 -7.07 -5.12 2.24
C HIS A 66 -6.84 -3.92 1.32
N TRP A 67 -6.88 -2.70 1.86
CA TRP A 67 -6.53 -1.51 1.10
C TRP A 67 -5.07 -1.53 0.66
N LEU A 68 -4.14 -1.87 1.55
CA LEU A 68 -2.71 -1.83 1.25
C LEU A 68 -2.36 -2.75 0.07
N LEU A 69 -2.79 -4.02 0.14
CA LEU A 69 -2.57 -4.98 -0.95
C LEU A 69 -3.38 -4.57 -2.21
N GLY A 70 -4.58 -4.07 -2.03
CA GLY A 70 -5.46 -3.64 -3.12
C GLY A 70 -4.91 -2.43 -3.89
N GLN A 71 -4.43 -1.40 -3.21
CA GLN A 71 -3.82 -0.22 -3.84
C GLN A 71 -2.57 -0.61 -4.63
N MET A 72 -1.70 -1.44 -4.05
CA MET A 72 -0.50 -1.93 -4.72
C MET A 72 -0.84 -2.81 -5.93
N GLY A 73 -1.74 -3.77 -5.77
CA GLY A 73 -1.99 -4.80 -6.78
C GLY A 73 -3.05 -4.45 -7.82
N VAL A 74 -4.19 -3.88 -7.40
CA VAL A 74 -5.33 -3.57 -8.27
C VAL A 74 -5.15 -2.25 -9.01
N ASP A 75 -4.51 -1.25 -8.40
CA ASP A 75 -4.27 0.05 -9.04
C ASP A 75 -2.83 0.16 -9.55
N ASP A 76 -1.84 0.22 -8.67
CA ASP A 76 -0.46 0.56 -9.04
C ASP A 76 0.16 -0.43 -10.02
N CYS A 77 0.19 -1.72 -9.67
CA CYS A 77 0.73 -2.78 -10.52
C CYS A 77 0.01 -2.90 -11.87
N GLN A 78 -1.24 -2.43 -11.99
CA GLN A 78 -2.01 -2.45 -13.24
C GLN A 78 -1.84 -1.17 -14.06
N ARG A 79 -1.26 -0.10 -13.49
CA ARG A 79 -1.01 1.17 -14.18
C ARG A 79 0.26 1.17 -15.00
N VAL A 80 1.32 0.60 -14.44
CA VAL A 80 2.64 0.52 -15.07
C VAL A 80 3.09 -0.94 -15.06
N PRO A 81 3.41 -1.53 -16.23
CA PRO A 81 3.97 -2.88 -16.30
C PRO A 81 5.32 -2.99 -15.59
N GLY A 82 5.63 -4.17 -15.04
CA GLY A 82 6.94 -4.45 -14.46
C GLY A 82 7.26 -3.71 -13.16
N LEU A 83 6.27 -3.22 -12.41
CA LEU A 83 6.51 -2.66 -11.09
C LEU A 83 6.98 -3.75 -10.12
N LYS A 84 8.02 -3.48 -9.36
CA LYS A 84 8.53 -4.31 -8.28
C LYS A 84 8.12 -3.70 -6.95
N CYS A 85 7.15 -4.32 -6.30
CA CYS A 85 6.59 -3.87 -5.04
C CYS A 85 7.08 -4.77 -3.89
N LEU A 86 7.30 -4.18 -2.71
CA LEU A 86 7.56 -4.89 -1.47
C LEU A 86 6.39 -4.69 -0.52
N LEU A 87 5.83 -5.76 0.03
CA LEU A 87 4.87 -5.72 1.13
C LEU A 87 5.54 -6.30 2.38
N LEU A 88 5.96 -5.43 3.31
CA LEU A 88 6.54 -5.83 4.59
C LEU A 88 5.47 -6.02 5.65
N ARG A 89 5.52 -7.18 6.31
CA ARG A 89 4.63 -7.51 7.42
C ARG A 89 5.38 -8.22 8.54
N LYS A 90 5.14 -7.83 9.78
CA LYS A 90 5.72 -8.52 10.94
C LYS A 90 5.21 -9.96 11.03
N VAL A 91 6.08 -10.95 11.23
CA VAL A 91 5.73 -12.38 11.33
C VAL A 91 4.70 -12.60 12.45
N GLY A 92 3.71 -13.45 12.15
CA GLY A 92 2.63 -13.84 13.05
C GLY A 92 2.03 -15.18 12.61
N LYS A 93 1.38 -15.89 13.54
CA LYS A 93 0.92 -17.28 13.38
C LYS A 93 -0.01 -17.55 12.18
N ALA A 94 -0.61 -16.51 11.57
CA ALA A 94 -1.60 -16.64 10.48
C ALA A 94 -1.31 -15.76 9.25
N ASN A 95 -0.06 -15.31 9.04
CA ASN A 95 0.24 -14.31 8.02
C ASN A 95 0.06 -14.79 6.58
N LEU A 96 0.50 -16.01 6.26
CA LEU A 96 0.37 -16.56 4.91
C LEU A 96 -1.09 -16.82 4.55
N GLU A 97 -1.86 -17.40 5.47
CA GLU A 97 -3.30 -17.61 5.31
C GLU A 97 -4.04 -16.28 5.10
N HIS A 98 -3.73 -15.26 5.91
CA HIS A 98 -4.34 -13.94 5.74
C HIS A 98 -3.98 -13.28 4.40
N PHE A 99 -2.73 -13.40 3.94
CA PHE A 99 -2.33 -12.90 2.63
C PHE A 99 -3.08 -13.63 1.52
N GLU A 100 -3.20 -14.94 1.62
CA GLU A 100 -3.92 -15.78 0.67
C GLU A 100 -5.42 -15.40 0.60
N ASP A 101 -6.06 -15.15 1.73
CA ASP A 101 -7.44 -14.67 1.79
C ASP A 101 -7.61 -13.30 1.11
N LEU A 102 -6.71 -12.36 1.39
CA LEU A 102 -6.74 -11.04 0.75
C LEU A 102 -6.51 -11.14 -0.75
N ARG A 103 -5.53 -11.95 -1.17
CA ARG A 103 -5.20 -12.23 -2.57
C ARG A 103 -6.42 -12.76 -3.32
N ARG A 104 -7.09 -13.78 -2.77
CA ARG A 104 -8.29 -14.38 -3.38
C ARG A 104 -9.46 -13.43 -3.49
N LYS A 105 -9.60 -12.50 -2.53
CA LYS A 105 -10.64 -11.45 -2.53
C LYS A 105 -10.36 -10.31 -3.51
N LEU A 106 -9.10 -9.88 -3.61
CA LEU A 106 -8.73 -8.68 -4.38
C LEU A 106 -8.43 -8.97 -5.84
N PHE A 107 -7.86 -10.14 -6.14
CA PHE A 107 -7.28 -10.45 -7.44
C PHE A 107 -8.07 -11.53 -8.18
N THR A 108 -9.35 -11.73 -7.85
CA THR A 108 -10.21 -12.74 -8.47
C THR A 108 -10.31 -12.57 -10.00
N LYS A 109 -10.33 -11.33 -10.48
CA LYS A 109 -10.39 -10.99 -11.92
C LYS A 109 -9.06 -10.52 -12.51
N LEU A 110 -7.98 -10.57 -11.73
CA LEU A 110 -6.64 -10.20 -12.21
C LEU A 110 -5.82 -11.46 -12.41
N GLY A 111 -5.31 -11.68 -13.62
CA GLY A 111 -4.42 -12.81 -13.91
C GLY A 111 -3.11 -12.67 -13.13
N HIS A 112 -2.80 -13.66 -12.29
CA HIS A 112 -1.59 -13.68 -11.47
C HIS A 112 -1.19 -15.09 -11.05
N GLU A 113 0.09 -15.25 -10.76
CA GLU A 113 0.68 -16.42 -10.13
C GLU A 113 1.20 -16.05 -8.73
N PHE A 114 1.12 -16.98 -7.78
CA PHE A 114 1.69 -16.79 -6.45
C PHE A 114 2.57 -17.99 -6.07
N SER A 115 3.85 -17.71 -5.86
CA SER A 115 4.79 -18.69 -5.28
C SER A 115 4.85 -18.50 -3.78
N ALA A 116 4.13 -19.34 -3.03
CA ALA A 116 4.14 -19.30 -1.57
C ALA A 116 5.55 -19.54 -0.99
N PHE A 117 6.35 -20.42 -1.61
CA PHE A 117 7.72 -20.69 -1.20
C PHE A 117 8.64 -19.47 -1.32
N ARG A 118 8.53 -18.72 -2.43
CA ARG A 118 9.34 -17.51 -2.66
C ARG A 118 8.73 -16.26 -2.02
N GLY A 119 7.45 -16.30 -1.65
CA GLY A 119 6.69 -15.12 -1.24
C GLY A 119 6.55 -14.10 -2.37
N ILE A 120 6.38 -14.55 -3.61
CA ILE A 120 6.29 -13.63 -4.78
C ILE A 120 4.97 -13.85 -5.50
N LEU A 121 4.20 -12.77 -5.63
CA LEU A 121 3.04 -12.68 -6.49
C LEU A 121 3.43 -11.94 -7.77
N THR A 122 3.11 -12.51 -8.94
CA THR A 122 3.44 -11.95 -10.25
C THR A 122 2.18 -11.80 -11.09
N PHE A 123 1.91 -10.60 -11.60
CA PHE A 123 0.82 -10.31 -12.52
C PHE A 123 1.24 -10.56 -13.98
N ASN A 124 0.28 -10.76 -14.87
CA ASN A 124 0.53 -11.03 -16.30
C ASN A 124 1.35 -9.95 -17.03
N ASN A 125 1.36 -8.71 -16.52
CA ASN A 125 2.15 -7.61 -17.08
C ASN A 125 3.58 -7.52 -16.51
N GLY A 126 4.03 -8.54 -15.78
CA GLY A 126 5.36 -8.60 -15.17
C GLY A 126 5.52 -7.81 -13.87
N SER A 127 4.50 -7.05 -13.45
CA SER A 127 4.49 -6.44 -12.11
C SER A 127 4.47 -7.53 -11.04
N ARG A 128 5.14 -7.30 -9.92
CA ARG A 128 5.26 -8.28 -8.83
C ARG A 128 5.19 -7.64 -7.46
N ILE A 129 4.59 -8.36 -6.52
CA ILE A 129 4.55 -8.03 -5.09
C ILE A 129 5.35 -9.10 -4.34
N ILE A 130 6.43 -8.67 -3.70
CA ILE A 130 7.25 -9.50 -2.82
C ILE A 130 6.65 -9.40 -1.42
N ALA A 131 6.08 -10.48 -0.91
CA ALA A 131 5.58 -10.62 0.46
C ALA A 131 6.78 -10.82 1.39
N GLY A 132 7.30 -9.71 1.91
CA GLY A 132 8.40 -9.69 2.86
C GLY A 132 7.92 -9.82 4.30
N HIS A 133 8.72 -10.48 5.11
CA HIS A 133 8.47 -10.70 6.53
C HIS A 133 9.66 -10.29 7.39
N PHE A 134 9.36 -9.87 8.62
CA PHE A 134 10.34 -9.62 9.66
C PHE A 134 9.78 -10.04 11.02
N GLN A 135 10.58 -10.66 11.87
CA GLN A 135 10.24 -10.88 13.28
C GLN A 135 10.83 -9.75 14.13
N ASN A 136 12.08 -9.38 13.83
CA ASN A 136 12.84 -8.30 14.45
C ASN A 136 13.22 -7.26 13.41
N GLU A 137 13.49 -6.02 13.84
CA GLU A 137 13.88 -4.94 12.92
C GLU A 137 15.16 -5.23 12.13
N LYS A 138 16.05 -6.09 12.65
CA LYS A 138 17.27 -6.53 11.95
C LYS A 138 16.93 -7.35 10.70
N ASP A 139 15.81 -8.06 10.67
CA ASP A 139 15.42 -8.86 9.49
C ASP A 139 15.10 -7.96 8.29
N ILE A 140 14.82 -6.68 8.53
CA ILE A 140 14.63 -5.70 7.45
C ILE A 140 15.93 -5.42 6.70
N ASP A 141 17.10 -5.69 7.31
CA ASP A 141 18.40 -5.49 6.68
C ASP A 141 18.56 -6.34 5.41
N ALA A 142 17.86 -7.47 5.31
CA ALA A 142 17.84 -8.31 4.11
C ALA A 142 17.20 -7.65 2.88
N TYR A 143 16.39 -6.60 3.07
CA TYR A 143 15.78 -5.83 1.98
C TYR A 143 16.57 -4.57 1.64
N LEU A 144 17.54 -4.18 2.47
CA LEU A 144 18.33 -2.98 2.25
C LEU A 144 19.25 -3.15 1.04
N GLY A 145 19.40 -2.07 0.27
CA GLY A 145 20.17 -2.06 -0.98
C GLY A 145 19.38 -2.53 -2.21
N LEU A 146 18.25 -3.21 -2.02
CA LEU A 146 17.35 -3.57 -3.11
C LEU A 146 16.47 -2.37 -3.52
N GLU A 147 16.07 -2.34 -4.79
CA GLU A 147 15.19 -1.30 -5.32
C GLU A 147 13.75 -1.77 -5.36
N TYR A 148 12.81 -0.91 -4.97
CA TYR A 148 11.37 -1.15 -5.05
C TYR A 148 10.65 0.10 -5.55
N ASP A 149 9.78 -0.09 -6.53
CA ASP A 149 8.95 0.99 -7.08
C ASP A 149 7.86 1.43 -6.07
N VAL A 150 7.38 0.49 -5.26
CA VAL A 150 6.39 0.73 -4.20
C VAL A 150 6.74 -0.11 -2.97
N ILE A 151 6.67 0.49 -1.79
CA ILE A 151 6.83 -0.25 -0.53
C ILE A 151 5.56 -0.09 0.31
N GLY A 152 4.89 -1.20 0.60
CA GLY A 152 3.83 -1.31 1.58
C GLY A 152 4.39 -1.79 2.91
N ILE A 153 4.13 -1.07 4.01
CA ILE A 153 4.54 -1.46 5.37
C ILE A 153 3.29 -1.63 6.21
N GLU A 154 3.01 -2.87 6.59
CA GLU A 154 1.90 -3.16 7.47
C GLU A 154 2.29 -2.92 8.94
N GLU A 155 1.42 -2.20 9.66
CA GLU A 155 1.65 -1.80 11.06
C GLU A 155 3.00 -1.10 11.28
N ALA A 156 3.30 -0.05 10.51
CA ALA A 156 4.58 0.65 10.55
C ALA A 156 5.01 1.15 11.94
N THR A 157 4.09 1.30 12.89
CA THR A 157 4.40 1.61 14.29
C THR A 157 5.10 0.48 15.05
N THR A 158 5.23 -0.71 14.47
CA THR A 158 6.10 -1.77 14.99
C THR A 158 7.58 -1.52 14.70
N LEU A 159 7.91 -0.52 13.88
CA LEU A 159 9.26 -0.13 13.52
C LEU A 159 9.70 1.16 14.24
N THR A 160 10.98 1.23 14.57
CA THR A 160 11.66 2.47 14.95
C THR A 160 11.70 3.44 13.78
N ALA A 161 11.81 4.74 14.08
CA ALA A 161 11.93 5.78 13.07
C ALA A 161 13.14 5.52 12.15
N ARG A 162 14.25 5.07 12.75
CA ARG A 162 15.48 4.71 12.03
C ARG A 162 15.23 3.59 11.04
N LYS A 163 14.63 2.47 11.46
CA LYS A 163 14.42 1.34 10.56
C LYS A 163 13.40 1.64 9.46
N TYR A 164 12.38 2.44 9.77
CA TYR A 164 11.48 2.98 8.75
C TYR A 164 12.24 3.82 7.72
N GLN A 165 13.13 4.71 8.17
CA GLN A 165 13.96 5.53 7.28
C GLN A 165 14.95 4.69 6.46
N ASP A 166 15.57 3.66 7.03
CA ASP A 166 16.47 2.76 6.31
C ASP A 166 15.76 2.14 5.10
N ILE A 167 14.55 1.58 5.30
CA ILE A 167 13.81 0.94 4.21
C ILE A 167 13.26 1.95 3.19
N THR A 168 12.99 3.21 3.58
CA THR A 168 12.53 4.21 2.61
C THR A 168 13.60 4.54 1.56
N THR A 169 14.89 4.39 1.87
CA THR A 169 16.00 4.57 0.91
C THR A 169 15.99 3.56 -0.25
N CYS A 170 15.28 2.44 -0.06
CA CYS A 170 15.08 1.39 -1.06
C CYS A 170 13.90 1.68 -1.99
N CYS A 171 13.06 2.67 -1.65
CA CYS A 171 11.93 3.09 -2.48
C CYS A 171 12.41 4.05 -3.58
N ARG A 172 12.90 3.47 -4.67
CA ARG A 172 13.47 4.18 -5.81
C ARG A 172 13.21 3.43 -7.11
N THR A 173 13.18 4.16 -8.22
CA THR A 173 12.91 3.61 -9.54
C THR A 173 13.73 4.31 -10.61
N SER A 174 14.08 3.57 -11.66
CA SER A 174 14.60 4.09 -12.92
C SER A 174 13.52 4.24 -14.00
N LYS A 175 12.27 3.86 -13.71
CA LYS A 175 11.16 3.93 -14.67
C LYS A 175 10.68 5.38 -14.83
N PRO A 176 10.71 5.97 -16.04
CA PRO A 176 10.39 7.38 -16.23
C PRO A 176 8.90 7.71 -16.04
N ASN A 177 8.03 6.70 -16.11
CA ASN A 177 6.58 6.82 -15.97
C ASN A 177 6.07 6.40 -14.57
N TRP A 178 6.95 6.26 -13.58
CA TRP A 178 6.57 5.94 -12.20
C TRP A 178 7.27 6.86 -11.20
N ARG A 179 6.52 7.31 -10.19
CA ARG A 179 7.08 8.02 -9.03
C ARG A 179 7.07 7.08 -7.82
N PRO A 180 8.23 6.77 -7.23
CA PRO A 180 8.34 5.88 -6.07
C PRO A 180 7.48 6.37 -4.91
N ARG A 181 6.84 5.43 -4.20
CA ARG A 181 5.94 5.77 -3.11
C ARG A 181 5.85 4.67 -2.07
N ILE A 182 5.58 5.09 -0.84
CA ILE A 182 5.43 4.23 0.31
C ILE A 182 4.00 4.31 0.83
N TYR A 183 3.43 3.17 1.15
CA TYR A 183 2.16 3.07 1.84
C TYR A 183 2.38 2.41 3.18
N SER A 184 1.83 2.97 4.23
CA SER A 184 1.90 2.36 5.55
C SER A 184 0.54 2.27 6.19
N THR A 185 0.27 1.15 6.86
CA THR A 185 -0.88 1.04 7.75
C THR A 185 -0.41 1.18 9.19
N THR A 186 -1.30 1.64 10.07
CA THR A 186 -0.96 1.77 11.49
C THR A 186 -2.13 1.44 12.41
N ASN A 187 -1.79 0.93 13.57
CA ASN A 187 -2.63 0.89 14.76
C ASN A 187 -1.91 1.67 15.88
N PRO A 188 -2.63 2.38 16.77
CA PRO A 188 -2.01 3.04 17.91
C PRO A 188 -1.20 2.06 18.76
N GLY A 189 0.01 2.47 19.14
CA GLY A 189 0.91 1.71 20.02
C GLY A 189 2.23 1.37 19.32
N GLY A 190 3.01 0.48 19.94
CA GLY A 190 4.32 0.07 19.43
C GLY A 190 5.43 1.11 19.63
N VAL A 191 6.67 0.69 19.37
CA VAL A 191 7.88 1.54 19.50
C VAL A 191 7.82 2.75 18.59
N GLY A 192 7.10 2.64 17.47
CA GLY A 192 7.01 3.66 16.45
C GLY A 192 5.88 4.66 16.60
N HIS A 193 5.06 4.56 17.65
CA HIS A 193 3.89 5.43 17.83
C HIS A 193 4.25 6.91 17.69
N ALA A 194 5.25 7.36 18.44
CA ALA A 194 5.57 8.79 18.56
C ALA A 194 6.01 9.39 17.23
N TRP A 195 6.95 8.75 16.54
CA TRP A 195 7.44 9.26 15.26
C TRP A 195 6.37 9.18 14.17
N TYR A 196 5.56 8.11 14.14
CA TYR A 196 4.50 7.98 13.14
C TYR A 196 3.45 9.07 13.30
N ARG A 197 3.09 9.38 14.56
CA ARG A 197 2.18 10.49 14.88
C ARG A 197 2.76 11.82 14.40
N GLN A 198 4.03 12.10 14.68
CA GLN A 198 4.70 13.33 14.26
C GLN A 198 4.80 13.44 12.74
N LYS A 199 5.07 12.33 12.04
CA LYS A 199 5.26 12.33 10.59
C LYS A 199 3.97 12.40 9.79
N PHE A 200 2.91 11.69 10.20
CA PHE A 200 1.69 11.54 9.39
C PHE A 200 0.45 12.17 10.02
N ILE A 201 0.29 12.09 11.34
CA ILE A 201 -0.98 12.45 12.00
C ILE A 201 -1.02 13.94 12.34
N VAL A 202 0.05 14.49 12.91
CA VAL A 202 0.11 15.91 13.28
C VAL A 202 0.00 16.82 12.06
N PRO A 203 0.76 16.59 10.95
CA PRO A 203 0.62 17.40 9.75
C PRO A 203 -0.79 17.33 9.17
N PHE A 204 -1.38 16.13 9.12
CA PHE A 204 -2.75 15.94 8.65
C PHE A 204 -3.79 16.69 9.48
N GLN A 205 -3.67 16.64 10.81
CA GLN A 205 -4.56 17.38 11.71
C GLN A 205 -4.44 18.92 11.57
N ARG A 206 -3.31 19.39 11.05
CA ARG A 206 -3.02 20.82 10.84
C ARG A 206 -3.21 21.27 9.39
N GLY A 207 -3.48 20.36 8.45
CA GLY A 207 -3.49 20.66 7.02
C GLY A 207 -2.12 21.07 6.46
N GLN A 208 -1.04 20.50 7.01
CA GLN A 208 0.36 20.80 6.69
C GLN A 208 1.07 19.59 6.06
N GLU A 209 0.35 18.68 5.39
CA GLU A 209 0.92 17.43 4.87
C GLU A 209 1.97 17.65 3.78
N THR A 210 2.03 18.84 3.18
CA THR A 210 3.01 19.23 2.17
C THR A 210 4.37 19.64 2.73
N GLU A 211 4.48 19.83 4.06
CA GLU A 211 5.71 20.32 4.73
C GLU A 211 6.61 19.17 5.26
N THR A 212 6.24 17.91 5.01
CA THR A 212 6.90 16.69 5.52
C THR A 212 7.35 15.74 4.42
#